data_AF-A0A937U2X7-F1
#
_entry.id   AF-A0A937U2X7-F1
#
_cell.length_a   1.000
_cell.length_b   1.000
_cell.length_c   1.000
_cell.angle_alpha   90.00
_cell.angle_beta   90.00
_cell.angle_gamma   90.00
#
_symmetry.space_group_name_H-M   'P 1'
#
loop_
_entity.id
_entity.type
_entity.pdbx_description
1 polymer ?
#
loop_
_entity_poly.entity_id
_entity_poly.type
_entity_poly.pdbx_seq_one_letter_code
_entity_poly.pdbx_strand_id
1 'polypeptide(L)'
;TRFPFEISRLAQDVAGGILVTMPSLKDQENQDIGAYVKKYLVGKKGVDSEKRIRLLRLIENITLGTGAVSYLTESIHGAGSPQAQKIMITRLADIASAKSWAYKLCGI
;
A
#
# COMPACT_ATOMS: atom_id res chain seq x y z
N THR A 1 -2.70 11.56 -2.16
CA THR A 1 -1.44 10.80 -2.25
C THR A 1 -1.01 10.10 -0.95
N ARG A 2 -1.66 10.31 0.21
CA ARG A 2 -1.21 9.74 1.51
C ARG A 2 -1.76 8.35 1.84
N PHE A 3 -3.01 8.06 1.49
CA PHE A 3 -3.69 6.85 1.96
C PHE A 3 -3.18 5.54 1.38
N PRO A 4 -2.82 5.42 0.08
CA PRO A 4 -2.27 4.17 -0.45
C PRO A 4 -1.00 3.70 0.29
N PHE A 5 -0.16 4.63 0.74
CA PHE A 5 1.02 4.32 1.54
C PHE A 5 0.67 3.77 2.92
N GLU A 6 -0.33 4.36 3.59
CA GLU A 6 -0.76 3.86 4.90
C GLU A 6 -1.48 2.51 4.79
N ILE A 7 -2.30 2.32 3.76
CA ILE A 7 -2.94 1.03 3.46
C ILE A 7 -1.87 -0.03 3.18
N SER A 8 -0.86 0.30 2.39
CA SER A 8 0.29 -0.59 2.11
C SER A 8 1.03 -0.94 3.40
N ARG A 9 1.32 0.04 4.26
CA ARG A 9 1.98 -0.18 5.55
C ARG A 9 1.18 -1.13 6.45
N LEU A 10 -0.13 -0.91 6.57
CA LEU A 10 -1.02 -1.76 7.38
C LEU A 10 -1.16 -3.17 6.79
N ALA A 11 -1.22 -3.30 5.46
CA ALA A 11 -1.26 -4.61 4.81
C ALA A 11 0.02 -5.42 5.07
N GLN A 12 1.18 -4.77 5.05
CA GLN A 12 2.47 -5.41 5.38
C GLN A 12 2.54 -5.83 6.86
N ASP A 13 2.03 -4.98 7.77
CA ASP A 13 1.95 -5.28 9.21
C ASP A 13 1.11 -6.53 9.47
N VAL A 14 -0.09 -6.61 8.88
CA VAL A 14 -0.99 -7.76 9.00
C VAL A 14 -0.43 -9.02 8.32
N ALA A 15 0.27 -8.87 7.18
CA ALA A 15 0.86 -10.01 6.47
C ALA A 15 2.04 -10.64 7.23
N GLY A 16 2.78 -9.83 8.00
CA GLY A 16 3.93 -10.25 8.77
C GLY A 16 5.19 -10.52 7.94
N GLY A 17 6.28 -10.86 8.62
CA GLY A 17 7.63 -10.92 8.03
C GLY A 17 7.84 -11.97 6.93
N ILE A 18 6.95 -12.96 6.82
CA ILE A 18 7.01 -13.93 5.71
C ILE A 18 6.81 -13.24 4.35
N LEU A 19 6.12 -12.09 4.32
CA LEU A 19 5.87 -11.34 3.10
C LEU A 19 7.15 -11.04 2.31
N VAL A 20 8.25 -10.74 3.02
CA VAL A 20 9.54 -10.33 2.44
C VAL A 20 10.65 -11.38 2.59
N THR A 21 10.38 -12.51 3.25
CA THR A 21 11.35 -13.59 3.46
C THR A 21 10.90 -14.92 2.84
N MET A 22 9.83 -14.89 2.04
CA MET A 22 9.23 -16.09 1.45
C MET A 22 10.17 -16.74 0.42
N PRO A 23 10.32 -18.08 0.46
CA PRO A 23 11.00 -18.83 -0.59
C PRO A 23 10.39 -18.59 -1.97
N SER A 24 11.19 -18.81 -3.00
CA SER A 24 10.75 -18.68 -4.39
C SER A 24 9.80 -19.81 -4.77
N LEU A 25 9.14 -19.68 -5.93
CA LEU A 25 8.37 -20.78 -6.51
C LEU A 25 9.28 -21.98 -6.84
N LYS A 26 10.53 -21.73 -7.27
CA LYS A 26 11.50 -22.78 -7.56
C LYS A 26 11.81 -23.62 -6.33
N ASP A 27 11.89 -23.02 -5.15
CA ASP A 27 12.09 -23.75 -3.88
C ASP A 27 10.88 -24.61 -3.53
N GLN A 28 9.66 -24.19 -3.88
CA GLN A 28 8.43 -24.94 -3.65
C GLN A 28 8.28 -26.14 -4.58
N GLU A 29 8.80 -26.02 -5.80
CA GLU A 29 8.80 -27.06 -6.83
C GLU A 29 10.03 -27.97 -6.78
N ASN A 30 11.03 -27.62 -5.97
CA ASN A 30 12.24 -28.41 -5.78
C ASN A 30 11.91 -29.77 -5.15
N GLN A 31 12.52 -30.84 -5.68
CA GLN A 31 12.27 -32.22 -5.26
C GLN A 31 12.76 -32.54 -3.83
N ASP A 32 13.83 -31.89 -3.39
CA ASP A 32 14.46 -32.13 -2.09
C ASP A 32 13.83 -31.26 -0.98
N ILE A 33 13.61 -29.97 -1.27
CA ILE A 33 13.18 -29.00 -0.25
C ILE A 33 11.69 -28.62 -0.33
N GLY A 34 11.02 -28.84 -1.46
CA GLY A 34 9.64 -28.38 -1.69
C GLY A 34 8.63 -28.98 -0.72
N ALA A 35 8.84 -30.23 -0.28
CA ALA A 35 8.02 -30.87 0.75
C ALA A 35 8.09 -30.13 2.10
N TYR A 36 9.28 -29.64 2.48
CA TYR A 36 9.45 -28.86 3.71
C TYR A 36 8.83 -27.48 3.60
N VAL A 37 9.00 -26.81 2.45
CA VAL A 37 8.38 -25.50 2.19
C VAL A 37 6.86 -25.60 2.33
N LYS A 38 6.25 -26.61 1.69
CA LYS A 38 4.80 -26.86 1.78
C LYS A 38 4.35 -27.19 3.20
N LYS A 39 5.13 -27.98 3.95
CA LYS A 39 4.82 -28.36 5.34
C LYS A 39 4.89 -27.18 6.31
N TYR A 40 5.91 -26.34 6.22
CA TYR A 40 6.16 -25.28 7.22
C TYR A 40 5.53 -23.93 6.88
N LEU A 41 5.09 -23.72 5.63
CA LEU A 41 4.37 -22.51 5.23
C LEU A 41 2.85 -22.64 5.19
N VAL A 42 2.29 -23.72 5.76
CA VAL A 42 0.84 -23.89 5.92
C VAL A 42 0.24 -22.75 6.75
N GLY A 43 -1.03 -22.44 6.48
CA GLY A 43 -1.79 -21.49 7.30
C GLY A 43 -2.44 -22.18 8.51
N LYS A 44 -3.52 -21.57 9.00
CA LYS A 44 -4.41 -22.23 9.98
C LYS A 44 -4.97 -23.54 9.41
N LYS A 45 -5.49 -24.41 10.27
CA LYS A 45 -6.15 -25.67 9.88
C LYS A 45 -7.14 -25.43 8.72
N GLY A 46 -6.99 -26.19 7.64
CA GLY A 46 -7.82 -26.09 6.43
C GLY A 46 -7.30 -25.11 5.36
N VAL A 47 -6.19 -24.40 5.60
CA VAL A 47 -5.54 -23.52 4.61
C VAL A 47 -4.25 -24.15 4.12
N ASP A 48 -4.22 -24.49 2.83
CA ASP A 48 -3.01 -24.97 2.17
C ASP A 48 -1.93 -23.87 2.05
N SER A 49 -0.67 -24.30 1.95
CA SER A 49 0.47 -23.38 1.83
C SER A 49 0.41 -22.55 0.55
N GLU A 50 -0.11 -23.11 -0.55
CA GLU A 50 -0.16 -22.45 -1.85
C GLU A 50 -1.06 -21.21 -1.83
N LYS A 51 -2.27 -21.31 -1.28
CA LYS A 51 -3.19 -20.17 -1.11
C LYS A 51 -2.56 -19.08 -0.28
N ARG A 52 -1.92 -19.45 0.84
CA ARG A 52 -1.23 -18.49 1.72
C ARG A 52 -0.10 -17.78 0.97
N ILE A 53 0.73 -18.51 0.25
CA ILE A 53 1.84 -17.99 -0.55
C ILE A 53 1.34 -17.06 -1.66
N ARG A 54 0.32 -17.47 -2.42
CA ARG A 54 -0.25 -16.64 -3.51
C ARG A 54 -0.82 -15.32 -2.98
N LEU A 55 -1.51 -15.35 -1.84
CA LEU A 55 -2.02 -14.13 -1.20
C LEU A 55 -0.89 -13.20 -0.77
N LEU A 56 0.15 -13.75 -0.14
CA LEU A 56 1.31 -12.95 0.27
C LEU A 56 2.05 -12.36 -0.95
N ARG A 57 2.22 -13.11 -2.05
CA ARG A 57 2.81 -12.60 -3.29
C ARG A 57 1.97 -11.49 -3.92
N LEU A 58 0.64 -11.55 -3.81
CA LEU A 58 -0.23 -10.46 -4.24
C LEU A 58 0.01 -9.20 -3.42
N ILE A 59 0.05 -9.33 -2.08
CA ILE A 59 0.33 -8.20 -1.17
C ILE A 59 1.70 -7.61 -1.51
N GLU A 60 2.75 -8.43 -1.59
CA GLU A 60 4.11 -8.01 -1.94
C GLU A 60 4.11 -7.24 -3.26
N ASN A 61 3.42 -7.75 -4.29
CA ASN A 61 3.39 -7.11 -5.59
C ASN A 61 2.77 -5.70 -5.57
N ILE A 62 1.67 -5.52 -4.83
CA ILE A 62 0.98 -4.21 -4.78
C ILE A 62 1.61 -3.24 -3.78
N THR A 63 2.43 -3.72 -2.85
CA THR A 63 3.06 -2.87 -1.82
C THR A 63 4.54 -2.57 -2.08
N LEU A 64 5.24 -3.44 -2.80
CA LEU A 64 6.69 -3.34 -3.08
C LEU A 64 7.06 -3.68 -4.52
N GLY A 65 6.30 -4.56 -5.19
CA GLY A 65 6.59 -5.05 -6.54
C GLY A 65 6.11 -4.13 -7.67
N THR A 66 5.85 -4.72 -8.85
CA THR A 66 5.48 -3.96 -10.05
C THR A 66 4.10 -3.32 -9.92
N GLY A 67 3.18 -3.96 -9.19
CA GLY A 67 1.88 -3.39 -8.86
C GLY A 67 1.99 -2.11 -8.01
N ALA A 68 3.01 -2.01 -7.17
CA ALA A 68 3.25 -0.85 -6.31
C ALA A 68 3.60 0.42 -7.10
N VAL A 69 4.14 0.29 -8.31
CA VAL A 69 4.38 1.44 -9.20
C VAL A 69 3.07 2.17 -9.49
N SER A 70 2.02 1.43 -9.83
CA SER A 70 0.69 1.99 -10.05
C SER A 70 0.01 2.34 -8.73
N TYR A 71 0.04 1.45 -7.74
CA TYR A 71 -0.73 1.70 -6.52
C TYR A 71 -0.17 2.83 -5.64
N LEU A 72 1.15 3.02 -5.63
CA LEU A 72 1.82 4.01 -4.77
C LEU A 72 2.30 5.21 -5.55
N THR A 73 3.21 5.01 -6.51
CA THR A 73 3.90 6.12 -7.19
C THR A 73 2.98 6.87 -8.15
N GLU A 74 2.17 6.16 -8.93
CA GLU A 74 1.15 6.80 -9.78
C GLU A 74 0.14 7.54 -8.90
N SER A 75 -0.29 6.98 -7.76
CA SER A 75 -1.13 7.69 -6.80
C SER A 75 -0.52 8.97 -6.19
N ILE A 76 0.79 9.21 -6.34
CA ILE A 76 1.43 10.49 -5.98
C ILE A 76 1.41 11.47 -7.15
N HIS A 77 1.71 10.99 -8.36
CA HIS A 77 2.09 11.84 -9.49
C HIS A 77 1.07 11.87 -10.63
N GLY A 78 0.13 10.95 -10.66
CA GLY A 78 -0.99 10.89 -11.59
C GLY A 78 -1.77 12.19 -11.56
N ALA A 79 -2.01 12.77 -12.75
CA ALA A 79 -2.61 14.08 -12.93
C ALA A 79 -1.89 15.25 -12.22
N GLY A 80 -0.64 15.07 -11.79
CA GLY A 80 0.21 16.08 -11.19
C GLY A 80 0.58 15.82 -9.73
N SER A 81 1.84 16.10 -9.40
CA SER A 81 2.40 15.97 -8.05
C SER A 81 1.59 16.75 -7.00
N PRO A 82 1.69 16.41 -5.69
CA PRO A 82 0.86 17.01 -4.64
C PRO A 82 0.86 18.55 -4.60
N GLN A 83 1.96 19.18 -4.99
CA GLN A 83 2.05 20.63 -5.02
C GLN A 83 1.15 21.27 -6.09
N ALA A 84 0.94 20.60 -7.23
CA ALA A 84 0.03 21.07 -8.26
C ALA A 84 -1.40 21.20 -7.73
N GLN A 85 -1.86 20.22 -6.97
CA GLN A 85 -3.18 20.23 -6.32
C GLN A 85 -3.29 21.37 -5.30
N LYS A 86 -2.27 21.57 -4.45
CA LYS A 86 -2.25 22.68 -3.49
C LYS A 86 -2.35 24.04 -4.17
N ILE A 87 -1.60 24.25 -5.26
CA ILE A 87 -1.67 25.49 -6.05
C ILE A 87 -3.08 25.71 -6.57
N MET A 88 -3.71 24.68 -7.14
CA MET A 88 -5.07 24.80 -7.69
C MET A 88 -6.12 25.05 -6.61
N ILE A 89 -6.03 24.37 -5.47
CA ILE A 89 -6.91 24.62 -4.32
C ILE A 89 -6.77 26.07 -3.84
N THR A 90 -5.55 26.57 -3.68
CA THR A 90 -5.33 27.97 -3.28
C THR A 90 -5.89 28.96 -4.29
N ARG A 91 -5.81 28.68 -5.59
CA ARG A 91 -6.39 29.53 -6.65
C ARG A 91 -7.92 29.55 -6.64
N LEU A 92 -8.55 28.44 -6.26
CA LEU A 92 -10.01 28.29 -6.27
C LEU A 92 -10.67 28.65 -4.93
N ALA A 93 -9.91 28.65 -3.85
CA ALA A 93 -10.40 28.98 -2.52
C ALA A 93 -10.72 30.47 -2.40
N ASP A 94 -11.90 30.80 -1.87
CA ASP A 94 -12.28 32.17 -1.53
C ASP A 94 -11.66 32.59 -0.18
N ILE A 95 -10.37 32.86 -0.22
CA ILE A 95 -9.60 33.30 0.94
C ILE A 95 -10.07 34.68 1.43
N ALA A 96 -10.59 35.53 0.54
CA ALA A 96 -11.06 36.86 0.89
C ALA A 96 -12.30 36.81 1.80
N SER A 97 -13.30 35.98 1.44
CA SER A 97 -14.47 35.77 2.30
C SER A 97 -14.11 35.12 3.62
N ALA A 98 -13.24 34.10 3.61
CA ALA A 98 -12.76 33.47 4.84
C ALA A 98 -12.07 34.49 5.78
N LYS A 99 -11.27 35.40 5.21
CA LYS A 99 -10.64 36.49 5.96
C LYS A 99 -11.66 37.49 6.52
N SER A 100 -12.68 37.85 5.73
CA SER A 100 -13.76 38.73 6.19
C SER A 100 -14.54 38.13 7.35
N TRP A 101 -14.86 36.83 7.30
CA TRP A 101 -15.52 36.14 8.39
C TRP A 101 -14.65 36.08 9.64
N ALA A 102 -13.34 35.85 9.49
CA ALA A 102 -12.42 35.87 10.62
C ALA A 102 -12.40 37.24 11.33
N TYR A 103 -12.38 38.35 10.58
CA TYR A 103 -12.44 39.69 11.17
C TYR A 103 -13.75 39.93 11.93
N LYS A 104 -14.88 39.60 11.31
CA LYS A 104 -16.20 39.73 11.94
C LYS A 104 -16.29 38.97 13.25
N LEU A 105 -15.75 37.74 13.31
CA LEU A 105 -15.74 36.93 14.53
C LEU A 105 -14.85 37.52 15.63
N CYS A 106 -13.79 38.25 15.26
CA CYS A 106 -12.93 38.97 16.19
C CYS A 106 -13.47 40.35 16.60
N GLY A 107 -14.63 40.77 16.06
CA GLY A 107 -15.19 42.10 16.31
C GLY A 107 -14.37 43.25 15.68
N ILE A 108 -13.61 42.95 14.62
CA ILE A 108 -12.85 43.92 13.81
C ILE A 108 -13.54 44.13 12.47
#